data_AF-A0A1D1Y871-F1
#
_entry.id   AF-A0A1D1Y871-F1
#
_cell.length_a   1.000
_cell.length_b   1.000
_cell.length_c   1.000
_cell.angle_alpha   90.00
_cell.angle_beta   90.00
_cell.angle_gamma   90.00
#
_symmetry.space_group_name_H-M   'P 1'
#
loop_
_entity.id
_entity.type
_entity.pdbx_description
1 polymer ?
#
loop_
_entity_poly.entity_id
_entity_poly.type
_entity_poly.pdbx_seq_one_letter_code
_entity_poly.pdbx_strand_id
1 'polypeptide(L)'
;STTSSRTTAVGRDAPTRFGPRNPLRSPLPPPSRLVKLVFLLALPSVPPPPLPMAAAPPSSSSAARSLFQSFRRFFKKPWEITGPCADPEYRAADPKLGEYRRFCPATAPAMAIVPTSDPQTVYDIKYYTRDQRRNRPPIRRTVLRKADVEKMMREKTFDVGDFPPVYLTESLVEDENTKGGGYQKI
;
A
#
# COMPACT_ATOMS: atom_id res chain seq x y z
N SER A 1 2.94 -11.69 -66.54
CA SER A 1 3.47 -13.07 -66.53
C SER A 1 3.86 -13.45 -65.12
N THR A 2 3.03 -14.31 -64.50
CA THR A 2 3.35 -15.50 -63.69
C THR A 2 4.87 -15.79 -63.53
N THR A 3 5.47 -16.12 -62.37
CA THR A 3 5.19 -17.23 -61.42
C THR A 3 6.19 -17.19 -60.22
N SER A 4 5.70 -17.34 -58.98
CA SER A 4 6.08 -18.31 -57.89
C SER A 4 7.55 -18.80 -57.74
N SER A 5 8.19 -19.11 -56.58
CA SER A 5 7.76 -19.66 -55.27
C SER A 5 8.95 -19.79 -54.27
N ARG A 6 8.62 -20.07 -52.98
CA ARG A 6 9.30 -20.97 -52.00
C ARG A 6 10.31 -20.33 -51.00
N THR A 7 9.94 -20.06 -49.74
CA THR A 7 9.77 -20.92 -48.53
C THR A 7 11.09 -21.35 -47.85
N THR A 8 11.30 -20.89 -46.62
CA THR A 8 11.82 -21.72 -45.50
C THR A 8 11.33 -21.14 -44.18
N ALA A 9 10.71 -22.00 -43.37
CA ALA A 9 10.20 -21.73 -42.04
C ALA A 9 11.17 -22.32 -41.01
N VAL A 10 11.42 -21.62 -39.91
CA VAL A 10 11.85 -22.22 -38.63
C VAL A 10 11.13 -21.45 -37.52
N GLY A 11 10.26 -22.16 -36.82
CA GLY A 11 9.44 -21.63 -35.73
C GLY A 11 10.22 -21.47 -34.43
N ARG A 12 9.69 -20.58 -33.58
CA ARG A 12 9.80 -20.68 -32.12
C ARG A 12 8.48 -20.20 -31.50
N ASP A 13 8.05 -21.00 -30.55
CA ASP A 13 6.78 -21.00 -29.86
C ASP A 13 6.49 -19.71 -29.06
N ALA A 14 5.24 -19.24 -29.09
CA ALA A 14 4.70 -18.30 -28.12
C ALA A 14 3.20 -18.59 -27.87
N PRO A 15 2.74 -18.69 -26.62
CA PRO A 15 1.39 -19.15 -26.29
C PRO A 15 0.33 -18.04 -26.44
N THR A 16 -0.61 -18.31 -27.35
CA THR A 16 -2.08 -18.30 -27.20
C THR A 16 -2.75 -17.33 -26.20
N ARG A 17 -3.54 -16.43 -26.80
CA ARG A 17 -4.86 -15.88 -26.40
C ARG A 17 -4.97 -14.99 -25.16
N PHE A 18 -5.41 -13.75 -25.38
CA PHE A 18 -6.68 -13.23 -24.82
C PHE A 18 -7.25 -12.14 -25.74
N GLY A 19 -8.33 -12.45 -26.44
CA GLY A 19 -9.15 -11.46 -27.16
C GLY A 19 -10.13 -10.75 -26.22
N PRO A 20 -10.75 -9.63 -26.65
CA PRO A 20 -11.68 -8.87 -25.83
C PRO A 20 -12.99 -9.64 -25.67
N ARG A 21 -13.36 -9.96 -24.42
CA ARG A 21 -14.69 -10.48 -24.08
C ARG A 21 -15.65 -9.32 -23.89
N ASN A 22 -16.55 -9.12 -24.86
CA ASN A 22 -17.87 -8.54 -24.60
C ASN A 22 -18.74 -9.61 -23.93
N PRO A 23 -19.40 -9.31 -22.79
CA PRO A 23 -20.60 -10.01 -22.40
C PRO A 23 -21.83 -9.09 -22.54
N LEU A 24 -22.73 -9.58 -23.39
CA LEU A 24 -24.08 -9.09 -23.61
C LEU A 24 -24.82 -8.91 -22.28
N ARG A 25 -25.45 -7.75 -22.15
CA ARG A 25 -26.38 -7.35 -21.09
C ARG A 25 -27.68 -8.14 -21.27
N SER A 26 -27.99 -9.07 -20.37
CA SER A 26 -29.33 -9.61 -20.19
C SER A 26 -30.00 -8.96 -18.96
N PRO A 27 -31.28 -8.58 -19.02
CA PRO A 27 -32.00 -8.01 -17.88
C PRO A 27 -32.59 -9.14 -17.00
N LEU A 28 -32.36 -9.07 -15.69
CA LEU A 28 -33.03 -9.92 -14.70
C LEU A 28 -34.50 -9.49 -14.53
N PRO A 29 -35.45 -10.44 -14.32
CA PRO A 29 -36.85 -10.12 -14.05
C PRO A 29 -37.07 -9.68 -12.59
N PRO A 30 -38.13 -8.89 -12.30
CA PRO A 30 -38.43 -8.40 -10.96
C PRO A 30 -39.05 -9.49 -10.06
N PRO A 31 -38.83 -9.46 -8.73
CA PRO A 31 -39.44 -10.42 -7.82
C PRO A 31 -40.94 -10.15 -7.64
N SER A 32 -41.72 -11.16 -7.99
CA SER A 32 -43.17 -11.27 -7.80
C SER A 32 -43.55 -11.19 -6.33
N ARG A 33 -44.60 -10.42 -6.06
CA ARG A 33 -45.34 -10.37 -4.81
C ARG A 33 -45.75 -11.78 -4.36
N LEU A 34 -45.47 -12.14 -3.11
CA LEU A 34 -46.16 -13.24 -2.45
C LEU A 34 -46.81 -12.71 -1.17
N VAL A 35 -48.14 -12.73 -1.24
CA VAL A 35 -49.10 -12.21 -0.28
C VAL A 35 -49.19 -13.17 0.91
N LYS A 36 -49.39 -12.59 2.09
CA LYS A 36 -49.66 -13.26 3.37
C LYS A 36 -50.83 -14.25 3.30
N LEU A 37 -50.81 -15.14 4.30
CA LEU A 37 -51.96 -15.60 5.11
C LEU A 37 -52.49 -17.00 4.78
N VAL A 38 -52.10 -17.99 5.58
CA VAL A 38 -53.00 -19.06 6.03
C VAL A 38 -52.81 -19.21 7.54
N PHE A 39 -53.90 -18.91 8.24
CA PHE A 39 -54.13 -19.01 9.67
C PHE A 39 -54.71 -20.40 9.94
N LEU A 40 -54.06 -21.20 10.80
CA LEU A 40 -54.60 -22.50 11.23
C LEU A 40 -54.28 -22.74 12.71
N LEU A 41 -55.31 -22.48 13.53
CA LEU A 41 -55.70 -23.08 14.80
C LEU A 41 -54.66 -23.93 15.54
N ALA A 42 -54.15 -23.40 16.66
CA ALA A 42 -53.61 -24.18 17.77
C ALA A 42 -54.11 -23.57 19.10
N LEU A 43 -54.75 -24.41 19.93
CA LEU A 43 -55.23 -24.07 21.26
C LEU A 43 -54.09 -23.56 22.17
N PRO A 44 -54.36 -22.65 23.14
CA PRO A 44 -53.35 -22.23 24.10
C PRO A 44 -53.14 -23.30 25.19
N SER A 45 -51.97 -23.96 25.21
CA SER A 45 -51.51 -24.66 26.42
C SER A 45 -50.86 -23.64 27.36
N VAL A 46 -51.52 -23.39 28.48
CA VAL A 46 -51.04 -22.58 29.60
C VAL A 46 -49.70 -23.16 30.12
N PRO A 47 -48.61 -22.38 30.19
CA PRO A 47 -47.40 -22.80 30.90
C PRO A 47 -47.59 -22.64 32.43
N PRO A 48 -47.12 -23.59 33.26
CA PRO A 48 -47.19 -23.48 34.71
C PRO A 48 -46.28 -22.35 35.25
N PRO A 49 -46.62 -21.78 36.43
CA PRO A 49 -45.88 -20.65 37.01
C PRO A 49 -44.42 -21.02 37.36
N PRO A 50 -43.48 -20.06 37.31
CA PRO A 50 -42.09 -20.30 37.69
C PRO A 50 -41.99 -20.52 39.20
N LEU A 51 -41.38 -21.65 39.58
CA LEU A 51 -40.94 -21.89 40.96
C LEU A 51 -39.92 -20.80 41.36
N PRO A 52 -39.91 -20.34 42.62
CA PRO A 52 -38.99 -19.31 43.06
C PRO A 52 -37.55 -19.81 42.94
N MET A 53 -36.74 -19.09 42.17
CA MET A 53 -35.29 -19.28 42.15
C MET A 53 -34.75 -19.02 43.56
N ALA A 54 -34.32 -20.08 44.23
CA ALA A 54 -33.48 -19.98 45.40
C ALA A 54 -32.20 -19.22 44.97
N ALA A 55 -32.00 -18.04 45.54
CA ALA A 55 -30.78 -17.27 45.39
C ALA A 55 -29.61 -18.11 45.90
N ALA A 56 -28.75 -18.58 44.99
CA ALA A 56 -27.48 -19.15 45.36
C ALA A 56 -26.62 -18.04 46.02
N PRO A 57 -26.02 -18.28 47.19
CA PRO A 57 -25.12 -17.31 47.80
C PRO A 57 -23.93 -17.04 46.85
N PRO A 58 -23.42 -15.80 46.75
CA PRO A 58 -22.25 -15.52 45.93
C PRO A 58 -21.11 -16.38 46.46
N SER A 59 -20.68 -17.36 45.66
CA SER A 59 -19.53 -18.20 46.04
C SER A 59 -18.35 -17.26 46.34
N SER A 60 -17.80 -17.37 47.54
CA SER A 60 -16.64 -16.66 48.07
C SER A 60 -15.39 -16.77 47.17
N SER A 61 -15.42 -17.69 46.21
CA SER A 61 -14.48 -17.86 45.10
C SER A 61 -14.35 -16.63 44.18
N SER A 62 -15.37 -15.76 44.09
CA SER A 62 -15.34 -14.55 43.24
C SER A 62 -14.58 -13.39 43.88
N ALA A 63 -14.75 -13.17 45.19
CA ALA A 63 -14.08 -12.11 45.95
C ALA A 63 -12.59 -12.39 46.17
N ALA A 64 -12.19 -13.65 46.36
CA ALA A 64 -10.78 -14.02 46.47
C ALA A 64 -10.00 -13.83 45.16
N ARG A 65 -10.64 -14.00 44.00
CA ARG A 65 -10.04 -13.75 42.68
C ARG A 65 -9.73 -12.27 42.45
N SER A 66 -10.58 -11.35 42.90
CA SER A 66 -10.36 -9.90 42.73
C SER A 66 -9.21 -9.37 43.61
N LEU A 67 -9.02 -9.94 44.79
CA LEU A 67 -7.88 -9.65 45.67
C LEU A 67 -6.56 -10.20 45.07
N PHE A 68 -6.55 -11.43 44.58
CA PHE A 68 -5.38 -11.98 43.86
C PHE A 68 -5.05 -11.22 42.58
N GLN A 69 -6.07 -10.70 41.88
CA GLN A 69 -5.91 -9.85 40.70
C GLN A 69 -5.25 -8.51 41.06
N SER A 70 -5.53 -7.95 42.25
CA SER A 70 -4.93 -6.70 42.72
C SER A 70 -3.48 -6.91 43.20
N PHE A 71 -3.15 -8.04 43.83
CA PHE A 71 -1.75 -8.39 44.17
C PHE A 71 -0.87 -8.61 42.93
N ARG A 72 -1.42 -9.21 41.86
CA ARG A 72 -0.71 -9.38 40.57
C ARG A 72 -0.30 -8.05 39.90
N ARG A 73 -0.84 -6.91 40.31
CA ARG A 73 -0.46 -5.58 39.78
C ARG A 73 0.80 -5.02 40.43
N PHE A 74 1.15 -5.48 41.64
CA PHE A 74 2.34 -5.01 42.36
C PHE A 74 3.61 -5.79 41.98
N PHE A 75 3.46 -7.01 41.46
CA PHE A 75 4.57 -7.79 40.91
C PHE A 75 4.67 -7.55 39.41
N LYS A 76 5.63 -6.71 39.01
CA LYS A 76 6.05 -6.60 37.61
C LYS A 76 6.46 -7.98 37.11
N LYS A 77 6.20 -8.28 35.84
CA LYS A 77 6.73 -9.53 35.29
C LYS A 77 8.26 -9.45 35.32
N PRO A 78 8.97 -10.54 35.60
CA PRO A 78 10.43 -10.47 35.84
C PRO A 78 11.22 -9.91 34.64
N TRP A 79 10.68 -10.03 33.43
CA TRP A 79 11.25 -9.47 32.18
C TRP A 79 10.85 -8.01 31.90
N GLU A 80 10.12 -7.35 32.81
CA GLU A 80 9.73 -5.93 32.72
C GLU A 80 10.60 -5.04 33.66
N ILE A 81 11.64 -5.60 34.27
CA ILE A 81 12.54 -4.90 35.20
C ILE A 81 13.66 -4.18 34.43
N THR A 82 14.21 -4.81 33.39
CA THR A 82 15.31 -4.26 32.58
C THR A 82 15.19 -4.73 31.12
N GLY A 83 15.67 -3.91 30.19
CA GLY A 83 15.67 -4.20 28.76
C GLY A 83 14.50 -3.53 28.02
N PRO A 84 14.33 -3.81 26.71
CA PRO A 84 13.38 -3.09 25.86
C PRO A 84 11.93 -3.13 26.38
N CYS A 85 11.51 -4.22 27.01
CA CYS A 85 10.17 -4.36 27.59
C CYS A 85 9.91 -3.49 28.83
N ALA A 86 10.94 -2.86 29.40
CA ALA A 86 10.86 -1.93 30.53
C ALA A 86 10.81 -0.46 30.10
N ASP A 87 11.14 -0.15 28.84
CA ASP A 87 11.15 1.21 28.32
C ASP A 87 9.72 1.74 28.09
N PRO A 88 9.44 3.01 28.45
CA PRO A 88 8.09 3.58 28.31
C PRO A 88 7.65 3.73 26.85
N GLU A 89 8.60 3.71 25.92
CA GLU A 89 8.37 3.86 24.49
C GLU A 89 8.05 2.52 23.80
N TYR A 90 8.32 1.40 24.49
CA TYR A 90 8.10 0.06 23.95
C TYR A 90 6.61 -0.24 23.79
N ARG A 91 6.22 -0.67 22.58
CA ARG A 91 4.85 -1.10 22.25
C ARG A 91 4.88 -2.54 21.76
N ALA A 92 3.89 -3.32 22.22
CA ALA A 92 3.72 -4.68 21.73
C ALA A 92 3.39 -4.69 20.22
N ALA A 93 3.92 -5.68 19.50
CA ALA A 93 3.76 -5.80 18.05
C ALA A 93 2.34 -6.19 17.61
N ASP A 94 1.49 -6.65 18.54
CA ASP A 94 0.16 -7.16 18.24
C ASP A 94 -0.87 -6.02 18.19
N PRO A 95 -1.30 -5.57 17.01
CA PRO A 95 -2.38 -4.60 16.93
C PRO A 95 -3.70 -5.25 17.38
N LYS A 96 -4.59 -4.48 18.01
CA LYS A 96 -5.93 -5.02 18.30
C LYS A 96 -6.68 -5.25 16.99
N LEU A 97 -7.52 -6.29 16.95
CA LEU A 97 -8.24 -6.72 15.75
C LEU A 97 -9.09 -5.60 15.10
N GLY A 98 -9.57 -4.64 15.88
CA GLY A 98 -10.35 -3.49 15.37
C GLY A 98 -9.52 -2.27 14.96
N GLU A 99 -8.24 -2.21 15.33
CA GLU A 99 -7.35 -1.06 15.11
C GLU A 99 -6.63 -1.17 13.75
N TYR A 100 -6.13 -2.36 13.42
CA TYR A 100 -5.44 -2.62 12.15
C TYR A 100 -6.41 -3.19 11.12
N ARG A 101 -6.44 -2.58 9.93
CA ARG A 101 -7.25 -3.05 8.78
C ARG A 101 -8.73 -3.26 9.13
N ARG A 102 -9.31 -2.27 9.82
CA ARG A 102 -10.75 -2.21 10.16
C ARG A 102 -11.66 -2.47 8.95
N PHE A 103 -11.23 -2.02 7.77
CA PHE A 103 -11.89 -2.29 6.50
C PHE A 103 -11.03 -3.23 5.66
N CYS A 104 -11.66 -4.19 4.98
CA CYS A 104 -11.00 -4.97 3.94
C CYS A 104 -10.50 -4.03 2.83
N PRO A 105 -9.36 -4.31 2.19
CA PRO A 105 -8.81 -3.46 1.13
C PRO A 105 -9.76 -3.35 -0.08
N ALA A 106 -10.56 -4.39 -0.33
CA ALA A 106 -11.59 -4.38 -1.37
C ALA A 106 -12.89 -3.68 -0.94
N THR A 107 -13.03 -3.31 0.33
CA THR A 107 -14.21 -2.67 0.92
C THR A 107 -13.80 -1.35 1.58
N ALA A 108 -13.06 -0.52 0.84
CA ALA A 108 -12.71 0.81 1.30
C ALA A 108 -13.97 1.66 1.51
N PRO A 109 -14.05 2.47 2.58
CA PRO A 109 -15.23 3.29 2.86
C PRO A 109 -15.40 4.46 1.87
N ALA A 110 -14.33 4.82 1.14
CA ALA A 110 -14.32 5.92 0.19
C ALA A 110 -13.97 5.43 -1.21
N MET A 111 -14.58 6.06 -2.21
CA MET A 111 -14.18 5.89 -3.60
C MET A 111 -12.95 6.77 -3.87
N ALA A 112 -11.82 6.14 -4.18
CA ALA A 112 -10.60 6.86 -4.53
C ALA A 112 -10.68 7.36 -5.98
N ILE A 113 -10.56 8.68 -6.18
CA ILE A 113 -10.42 9.31 -7.50
C ILE A 113 -8.93 9.61 -7.69
N VAL A 114 -8.24 8.80 -8.49
CA VAL A 114 -6.82 9.00 -8.79
C VAL A 114 -6.69 9.89 -10.04
N PRO A 115 -6.12 11.10 -9.94
CA PRO A 115 -5.95 11.97 -11.10
C PRO A 115 -4.96 11.34 -12.09
N THR A 116 -5.35 11.31 -13.37
CA THR A 116 -4.55 10.71 -14.45
C THR A 116 -3.81 11.75 -15.30
N SER A 117 -4.28 12.99 -15.33
CA SER A 117 -3.72 14.07 -16.14
C SER A 117 -3.92 15.40 -15.44
N ASP A 118 -3.01 16.34 -15.69
CA ASP A 118 -3.12 17.69 -15.15
C ASP A 118 -4.29 18.43 -15.82
N PRO A 119 -5.06 19.25 -15.08
CA PRO A 119 -6.27 19.89 -15.59
C PRO A 119 -6.01 20.78 -16.81
N GLN A 120 -4.81 21.36 -16.93
CA GLN A 120 -4.41 22.17 -18.08
C GLN A 120 -4.34 21.35 -19.38
N THR A 121 -4.03 20.05 -19.29
CA THR A 121 -3.84 19.16 -20.44
C THR A 121 -5.09 18.38 -20.84
N VAL A 122 -6.15 18.47 -20.03
CA VAL A 122 -7.43 17.78 -20.29
C VAL A 122 -8.13 18.39 -21.51
N TYR A 123 -8.15 19.72 -21.60
CA TYR A 123 -8.80 20.45 -22.69
C TYR A 123 -7.80 20.92 -23.76
N ASP A 124 -6.60 21.35 -23.38
CA ASP A 124 -5.53 21.68 -24.34
C ASP A 124 -4.70 20.43 -24.68
N ILE A 125 -5.24 19.60 -25.58
CA ILE A 125 -4.70 18.27 -25.90
C ILE A 125 -3.52 18.27 -26.89
N LYS A 126 -2.90 19.42 -27.14
CA LYS A 126 -1.78 19.53 -28.08
C LYS A 126 -0.64 18.63 -27.63
N TYR A 127 -0.35 17.61 -28.43
CA TYR A 127 0.64 16.60 -28.06
C TYR A 127 2.08 17.04 -28.32
N TYR A 128 2.35 17.75 -29.43
CA TYR A 128 3.72 18.09 -29.84
C TYR A 128 4.45 19.02 -28.86
N THR A 129 3.73 19.88 -28.14
CA THR A 129 4.28 20.73 -27.08
C THR A 129 4.63 19.92 -25.82
N ARG A 130 3.89 18.86 -25.54
CA ARG A 130 4.08 17.97 -24.39
C ARG A 130 5.07 16.82 -24.64
N ASP A 131 5.37 16.50 -25.90
CA ASP A 131 6.22 15.37 -26.28
C ASP A 131 7.70 15.59 -25.92
N GLN A 132 8.06 15.27 -24.68
CA GLN A 132 9.44 15.34 -24.20
C GLN A 132 10.36 14.27 -24.82
N ARG A 133 9.80 13.21 -25.43
CA ARG A 133 10.61 12.12 -25.98
C ARG A 133 11.26 12.51 -27.31
N ARG A 134 10.53 13.24 -28.15
CA ARG A 134 11.01 13.69 -29.47
C ARG A 134 11.59 15.09 -29.45
N ASN A 135 11.19 15.94 -28.49
CA ASN A 135 11.72 17.30 -28.30
C ASN A 135 13.13 17.30 -27.68
N ARG A 136 14.03 16.47 -28.21
CA ARG A 136 15.44 16.44 -27.84
C ARG A 136 16.27 17.05 -28.97
N PRO A 137 17.35 17.80 -28.65
CA PRO A 137 18.22 18.32 -29.68
C PRO A 137 18.81 17.17 -30.52
N PRO A 138 18.97 17.36 -31.84
CA PRO A 138 19.56 16.34 -32.70
C PRO A 138 21.03 16.09 -32.34
N ILE A 139 21.49 14.86 -32.56
CA ILE A 139 22.88 14.46 -32.27
C ILE A 139 23.83 15.20 -33.24
N ARG A 140 24.73 16.02 -32.70
CA ARG A 140 25.77 16.71 -33.47
C ARG A 140 27.05 15.88 -33.41
N ARG A 141 27.56 15.41 -34.56
CA ARG A 141 28.82 14.67 -34.67
C ARG A 141 29.83 15.51 -35.42
N THR A 142 30.97 15.79 -34.79
CA THR A 142 32.08 16.55 -35.37
C THR A 142 33.35 15.70 -35.35
N VAL A 143 34.09 15.69 -36.45
CA VAL A 143 35.37 14.97 -36.55
C VAL A 143 36.50 15.93 -36.20
N LEU A 144 37.28 15.62 -35.17
CA LEU A 144 38.46 16.39 -34.78
C LEU A 144 39.71 15.80 -35.45
N ARG A 145 40.51 16.64 -36.11
CA ARG A 145 41.80 16.25 -36.68
C ARG A 145 42.93 16.66 -35.75
N LYS A 146 44.13 16.13 -36.01
CA LYS A 146 45.34 16.44 -35.23
C LYS A 146 45.57 17.95 -35.09
N ALA A 147 45.41 18.71 -36.17
CA ALA A 147 45.58 20.16 -36.18
C ALA A 147 44.61 20.88 -35.21
N ASP A 148 43.35 20.42 -35.14
CA ASP A 148 42.34 20.99 -34.24
C ASP A 148 42.69 20.72 -32.78
N VAL A 149 43.18 19.50 -32.48
CA VAL A 149 43.59 19.09 -31.14
C VAL A 149 44.82 19.88 -30.68
N GLU A 150 45.83 20.03 -31.52
CA GLU A 150 47.04 20.82 -31.22
C GLU A 150 46.70 22.30 -31.00
N LYS A 151 45.69 22.83 -31.68
CA LYS A 151 45.17 24.17 -31.43
C LYS A 151 44.50 24.26 -30.06
N MET A 152 43.59 23.34 -29.74
CA MET A 152 42.92 23.31 -28.43
C MET A 152 43.89 23.12 -27.26
N MET A 153 44.96 22.34 -27.44
CA MET A 153 46.00 22.16 -26.41
C MET A 153 46.82 23.43 -26.18
N ARG A 154 47.09 24.19 -27.25
CA ARG A 154 47.81 25.48 -27.13
C ARG A 154 46.95 26.57 -26.49
N GLU A 155 45.64 26.53 -26.72
CA GLU A 155 44.69 27.53 -26.20
C GLU A 155 44.24 27.24 -24.77
N LYS A 156 44.27 25.97 -24.32
CA LYS A 156 43.76 25.57 -23.00
C LYS A 156 44.81 25.78 -21.89
N THR A 157 44.52 26.68 -20.96
CA THR A 157 45.21 26.83 -19.68
C THR A 157 44.28 26.37 -18.54
N PHE A 158 44.83 25.81 -17.47
CA PHE A 158 44.03 25.35 -16.33
C PHE A 158 44.11 26.34 -15.17
N ASP A 159 42.95 26.79 -14.71
CA ASP A 159 42.76 27.48 -13.43
C ASP A 159 42.15 26.52 -12.38
N VAL A 160 42.14 26.93 -11.11
CA VAL A 160 41.61 26.14 -9.99
C VAL A 160 40.13 25.74 -10.21
N GLY A 161 39.35 26.57 -10.92
CA GLY A 161 37.94 26.29 -11.22
C GLY A 161 37.69 25.31 -12.39
N ASP A 162 38.72 24.98 -13.19
CA ASP A 162 38.58 24.04 -14.31
C ASP A 162 38.60 22.57 -13.86
N PHE A 163 38.98 22.32 -12.60
CA PHE A 163 38.98 20.98 -12.04
C PHE A 163 37.56 20.57 -11.63
N PRO A 164 37.15 19.32 -11.93
CA PRO A 164 35.83 18.85 -11.52
C PRO A 164 35.73 18.91 -9.99
N PRO A 165 34.59 19.40 -9.44
CA PRO A 165 34.42 19.51 -8.02
C PRO A 165 34.49 18.12 -7.38
N VAL A 166 35.27 17.99 -6.31
CA VAL A 166 35.37 16.75 -5.54
C VAL A 166 34.08 16.58 -4.74
N TYR A 167 33.46 15.40 -4.84
CA TYR A 167 32.37 15.03 -3.96
C TYR A 167 32.94 14.66 -2.59
N LEU A 168 33.08 15.66 -1.72
CA LEU A 168 33.57 15.48 -0.35
C LEU A 168 32.45 14.89 0.51
N THR A 169 32.66 13.71 1.05
CA THR A 169 31.84 13.15 2.13
C THR A 169 32.38 13.67 3.44
N GLU A 170 31.54 14.32 4.23
CA GLU A 170 31.91 14.74 5.59
C GLU A 170 32.17 13.51 6.47
N SER A 171 33.12 13.63 7.40
CA SER A 171 33.28 12.62 8.47
C SER A 171 32.09 12.72 9.40
N LEU A 172 31.18 11.75 9.31
CA LEU A 172 29.99 11.70 10.14
C LEU A 172 30.32 11.03 11.48
N VAL A 173 29.93 11.68 12.58
CA VAL A 173 29.82 11.03 13.88
C VAL A 173 28.36 10.61 14.00
N GLU A 174 28.14 9.30 14.08
CA GLU A 174 26.80 8.76 14.26
C GLU A 174 26.33 9.07 15.69
N ASP A 175 25.15 9.68 15.79
CA ASP A 175 24.51 10.01 17.05
C ASP A 175 23.06 9.50 16.99
N GLU A 176 22.68 8.74 18.01
CA GLU A 176 21.45 7.93 18.00
C GLU A 176 20.20 8.80 18.06
N ASN A 177 20.18 9.87 18.87
CA ASN A 177 18.93 10.58 19.22
C ASN A 177 18.97 12.10 19.02
N THR A 178 20.05 12.68 18.51
CA THR A 178 20.23 14.14 18.50
C THR A 178 19.36 14.89 17.47
N LYS A 179 18.98 14.25 16.37
CA LYS A 179 18.06 14.87 15.39
C LYS A 179 16.61 14.54 15.74
N GLY A 180 15.85 15.55 16.18
CA GLY A 180 14.43 15.39 16.51
C GLY A 180 14.16 14.58 17.78
N GLY A 181 15.17 14.34 18.62
CA GLY A 181 15.04 13.54 19.84
C GLY A 181 14.76 12.05 19.56
N GLY A 182 15.24 11.52 18.44
CA GLY A 182 14.97 10.14 17.99
C GLY A 182 13.62 9.95 17.29
N TYR A 183 12.77 10.97 17.21
CA TYR A 183 11.44 10.90 16.60
C TYR A 183 11.27 11.90 15.45
N GLN A 184 10.99 11.38 14.24
CA GLN A 184 10.62 12.21 13.10
C GLN A 184 9.10 12.27 12.98
N LYS A 185 8.55 13.49 13.05
CA LYS A 185 7.14 13.72 12.67
C LYS A 185 7.02 13.48 11.16
N ILE A 186 6.21 12.47 10.81
CA ILE A 186 5.83 12.14 9.43
C ILE A 186 4.68 13.05 9.00
#